data_AF-A0A1M6MC05-F1
#
_entry.id   AF-A0A1M6MC05-F1
#
_cell.length_a   1.000
_cell.length_b   1.000
_cell.length_c   1.000
_cell.angle_alpha   90.00
_cell.angle_beta   90.00
_cell.angle_gamma   90.00
#
_symmetry.space_group_name_H-M   'P 1'
#
loop_
_entity.id
_entity.type
_entity.pdbx_description
1 polymer ?
#
loop_
_entity_poly.entity_id
_entity_poly.type
_entity_poly.pdbx_seq_one_letter_code
_entity_poly.pdbx_strand_id
1 'polypeptide(L)'
;MKFVLAPDSFKESMTAKEAADAMERGIKKVLPDAECIKVPMADGGEGTVQSLIDATSGEMIKVKVIAPLGNEVEASFGLLGDGKTAVIEMASASGLHLVKKEDRNPLLTTTYGTGMLIKAALDRGVNHILIGIGGSATNDGGAGMIQALGAKLLDSEGNELPFGGGALHKLDKIDLSALDARLQNLKIEVACDVTNPLVGENGASHVFGPQKGATPEMVETLDKNLTHYAAVIKETLGKDIAKVPGAGAAGGLGAGLMAFLNADLRSGVELVIKFTDLEEKMQGTDYVFTGEGSIDFQTICGKTPYGVSTTAKKFGIPVIAFAGRIGDRVEVLYDHGINSIIGILPGAVDLDIALQQGIANMERASENIARILKISK
;
A
#
# COMPACT_ATOMS: atom_id res chain seq x y z
N MET A 1 18.29 -23.69 -15.63
CA MET A 1 18.15 -22.22 -15.74
C MET A 1 17.35 -21.77 -14.55
N LYS A 2 17.78 -20.70 -13.88
CA LYS A 2 17.16 -20.18 -12.68
C LYS A 2 16.41 -18.89 -12.99
N PHE A 3 15.14 -18.86 -12.62
CA PHE A 3 14.23 -17.73 -12.81
C PHE A 3 13.75 -17.22 -11.46
N VAL A 4 13.75 -15.90 -11.27
CA VAL A 4 12.98 -15.26 -10.21
C VAL A 4 11.72 -14.68 -10.83
N LEU A 5 10.55 -15.07 -10.31
CA LEU A 5 9.23 -14.66 -10.77
C LEU A 5 8.64 -13.72 -9.73
N ALA A 6 8.77 -12.42 -9.95
CA ALA A 6 8.41 -11.37 -9.01
C ALA A 6 7.37 -10.38 -9.57
N PRO A 7 6.14 -10.83 -9.92
CA PRO A 7 5.08 -9.95 -10.39
C PRO A 7 4.30 -9.29 -9.25
N ASP A 8 3.66 -8.17 -9.56
CA ASP A 8 2.53 -7.61 -8.82
C ASP A 8 1.23 -8.33 -9.23
N SER A 9 0.16 -8.00 -8.51
CA SER A 9 -1.21 -8.24 -8.93
C SER A 9 -1.54 -7.55 -10.26
N PHE A 10 -2.41 -8.20 -11.02
CA PHE A 10 -3.06 -7.63 -12.19
C PHE A 10 -4.46 -7.28 -11.74
N LYS A 11 -4.66 -5.99 -11.39
CA LYS A 11 -5.90 -5.48 -10.80
C LYS A 11 -7.12 -6.01 -11.54
N GLU A 12 -8.11 -6.47 -10.77
CA GLU A 12 -9.38 -7.04 -11.25
C GLU A 12 -9.25 -8.32 -12.10
N SER A 13 -8.06 -8.94 -12.16
CA SER A 13 -7.80 -10.13 -12.98
C SER A 13 -7.17 -11.28 -12.20
N MET A 14 -5.99 -11.07 -11.61
CA MET A 14 -5.26 -12.14 -10.90
C MET A 14 -4.34 -11.55 -9.83
N THR A 15 -4.15 -12.30 -8.75
CA THR A 15 -3.22 -12.00 -7.67
C THR A 15 -1.77 -12.13 -8.14
N ALA A 16 -0.83 -11.52 -7.40
CA ALA A 16 0.61 -11.66 -7.66
C ALA A 16 1.06 -13.13 -7.66
N LYS A 17 0.49 -13.94 -6.74
CA LYS A 17 0.75 -15.37 -6.66
C LYS A 17 0.25 -16.13 -7.90
N GLU A 18 -0.98 -15.87 -8.34
CA GLU A 18 -1.53 -16.50 -9.55
C GLU A 18 -0.74 -16.12 -10.80
N ALA A 19 -0.28 -14.87 -10.90
CA ALA A 19 0.59 -14.41 -11.97
C ALA A 19 1.94 -15.17 -11.95
N ALA A 20 2.58 -15.31 -10.79
CA ALA A 20 3.83 -16.06 -10.65
C ALA A 20 3.66 -17.55 -10.98
N ASP A 21 2.55 -18.16 -10.54
CA ASP A 21 2.21 -19.54 -10.88
C ASP A 21 1.98 -19.72 -12.39
N ALA A 22 1.31 -18.77 -13.04
CA ALA A 22 1.11 -18.78 -14.50
C ALA A 22 2.43 -18.65 -15.27
N MET A 23 3.33 -17.75 -14.81
CA MET A 23 4.68 -17.63 -15.37
C MET A 23 5.45 -18.94 -15.28
N GLU A 24 5.46 -19.58 -14.10
CA GLU A 24 6.13 -20.87 -13.89
C GLU A 24 5.57 -21.96 -14.82
N ARG A 25 4.24 -22.08 -14.94
CA ARG A 25 3.62 -23.06 -15.85
C ARG A 25 4.04 -22.83 -17.30
N GLY A 26 4.08 -21.58 -17.74
CA GLY A 26 4.51 -21.21 -19.09
C GLY A 26 5.98 -21.57 -19.35
N ILE A 27 6.87 -21.26 -18.41
CA ILE A 27 8.30 -21.59 -18.49
C ILE A 27 8.50 -23.12 -18.56
N LYS A 28 7.87 -23.87 -17.66
CA LYS A 28 8.08 -25.32 -17.53
C LYS A 28 7.57 -26.14 -18.71
N LYS A 29 6.62 -25.62 -19.51
CA LYS A 29 6.23 -26.24 -20.79
C LYS A 29 7.38 -26.33 -21.81
N VAL A 30 8.38 -25.46 -21.69
CA VAL A 30 9.49 -25.33 -22.65
C VAL A 30 10.82 -25.77 -22.06
N LEU A 31 11.00 -25.46 -20.77
CA LEU A 31 12.18 -25.73 -19.94
C LEU A 31 11.74 -26.50 -18.68
N PRO A 32 11.49 -27.82 -18.77
CA PRO A 32 10.96 -28.61 -17.64
C PRO A 32 11.86 -28.57 -16.39
N ASP A 33 13.18 -28.50 -16.60
CA ASP A 33 14.19 -28.48 -15.54
C ASP A 33 14.54 -27.05 -15.07
N ALA A 34 13.75 -26.04 -15.44
CA ALA A 34 13.95 -24.68 -14.95
C ALA A 34 13.61 -24.59 -13.45
N GLU A 35 14.53 -24.00 -12.68
CA GLU A 35 14.29 -23.61 -11.31
C GLU A 35 13.53 -22.27 -11.31
N CYS A 36 12.35 -22.23 -10.70
CA CYS A 36 11.51 -21.03 -10.63
C CYS A 36 11.29 -20.66 -9.16
N ILE A 37 11.88 -19.54 -8.74
CA ILE A 37 11.66 -18.96 -7.42
C ILE A 37 10.54 -17.92 -7.55
N LYS A 38 9.40 -18.19 -6.92
CA LYS A 38 8.24 -17.28 -6.91
C LYS A 38 8.35 -16.31 -5.75
N VAL A 39 8.20 -15.03 -6.04
CA VAL A 39 8.26 -13.94 -5.07
C VAL A 39 7.11 -12.98 -5.35
N PRO A 40 5.86 -13.31 -4.94
CA PRO A 40 4.74 -12.41 -5.13
C PRO A 40 5.04 -11.04 -4.52
N MET A 41 4.96 -9.99 -5.33
CA MET A 41 5.28 -8.62 -4.94
C MET A 41 4.02 -7.78 -4.79
N ALA A 42 4.19 -6.57 -4.25
CA ALA A 42 3.21 -5.51 -4.14
C ALA A 42 3.93 -4.16 -4.01
N ASP A 43 3.19 -3.07 -4.18
CA ASP A 43 3.71 -1.71 -4.11
C ASP A 43 3.31 -0.96 -2.82
N GLY A 44 2.73 -1.64 -1.83
CA GLY A 44 2.21 -1.02 -0.61
C GLY A 44 0.74 -0.61 -0.67
N GLY A 45 0.11 -0.79 -1.84
CA GLY A 45 -1.33 -0.68 -2.04
C GLY A 45 -2.10 -1.95 -1.69
N GLU A 46 -3.24 -2.12 -2.37
CA GLU A 46 -4.13 -3.27 -2.23
C GLU A 46 -3.41 -4.58 -2.55
N GLY A 47 -3.57 -5.59 -1.70
CA GLY A 47 -2.98 -6.92 -1.89
C GLY A 47 -1.56 -7.07 -1.34
N THR A 48 -1.02 -6.03 -0.71
CA THR A 48 0.27 -6.08 0.01
C THR A 48 0.23 -7.06 1.17
N VAL A 49 -0.85 -7.08 1.95
CA VAL A 49 -1.03 -8.00 3.08
C VAL A 49 -0.97 -9.45 2.58
N GLN A 50 -1.73 -9.78 1.53
CA GLN A 50 -1.76 -11.14 0.98
C GLN A 50 -0.39 -11.56 0.44
N SER A 51 0.28 -10.66 -0.31
CA SER A 51 1.59 -10.94 -0.90
C SER A 51 2.65 -11.23 0.17
N LEU A 52 2.67 -10.46 1.26
CA LEU A 52 3.62 -10.67 2.36
C LEU A 52 3.28 -11.90 3.21
N ILE A 53 2.00 -12.22 3.41
CA ILE A 53 1.58 -13.49 4.03
C ILE A 53 2.09 -14.66 3.20
N ASP A 54 1.84 -14.65 1.89
CA ASP A 54 2.24 -15.73 0.98
C ASP A 54 3.76 -15.89 0.94
N ALA A 55 4.51 -14.77 0.93
CA ALA A 55 5.97 -14.78 0.88
C ALA A 55 6.62 -15.29 2.18
N THR A 56 5.98 -15.06 3.33
CA THR A 56 6.53 -15.39 4.65
C THR A 56 5.89 -16.62 5.29
N SER A 57 4.88 -17.24 4.64
CA SER A 57 4.04 -18.29 5.23
C SER A 57 3.35 -17.83 6.53
N GLY A 58 2.85 -16.59 6.51
CA GLY A 58 2.10 -15.98 7.60
C GLY A 58 0.63 -16.43 7.69
N GLU A 59 -0.16 -15.71 8.48
CA GLU A 59 -1.60 -15.92 8.60
C GLU A 59 -2.40 -14.61 8.46
N MET A 60 -3.63 -14.73 7.92
CA MET A 60 -4.59 -13.64 7.87
C MET A 60 -5.47 -13.66 9.12
N ILE A 61 -5.59 -12.53 9.80
CA ILE A 61 -6.36 -12.38 11.03
C ILE A 61 -7.53 -11.45 10.79
N LYS A 62 -8.73 -11.92 11.08
CA LYS A 62 -9.98 -11.15 10.95
C LYS A 62 -10.37 -10.51 12.28
N VAL A 63 -10.83 -9.26 12.22
CA VAL A 63 -11.22 -8.47 13.39
C VAL A 63 -12.43 -7.61 13.03
N LYS A 64 -13.41 -7.54 13.94
CA LYS A 64 -14.51 -6.57 13.84
C LYS A 64 -14.04 -5.19 14.26
N VAL A 65 -14.22 -4.20 13.40
CA VAL A 65 -13.75 -2.83 13.62
C VAL A 65 -14.79 -1.80 13.20
N ILE A 66 -14.57 -0.56 13.62
CA ILE A 66 -15.40 0.58 13.23
C ILE A 66 -14.95 1.11 11.86
N ALA A 67 -15.86 1.07 10.90
CA ALA A 67 -15.71 1.57 9.54
C ALA A 67 -15.70 3.11 9.48
N PRO A 68 -15.42 3.73 8.31
CA PRO A 68 -15.37 5.18 8.18
C PRO A 68 -16.62 5.91 8.70
N LEU A 69 -17.82 5.37 8.50
CA LEU A 69 -19.08 6.01 8.92
C LEU A 69 -19.54 5.61 10.33
N GLY A 70 -18.69 4.95 11.12
CA GLY A 70 -19.01 4.56 12.50
C GLY A 70 -19.74 3.22 12.65
N ASN A 71 -20.17 2.58 11.55
CA ASN A 71 -20.74 1.24 11.57
C ASN A 71 -19.66 0.15 11.75
N GLU A 72 -20.05 -1.04 12.20
CA GLU A 72 -19.12 -2.19 12.32
C GLU A 72 -18.91 -2.88 10.97
N VAL A 73 -17.68 -3.31 10.70
CA VAL A 73 -17.28 -4.14 9.55
C VAL A 73 -16.29 -5.22 9.99
N GLU A 74 -16.20 -6.33 9.24
CA GLU A 74 -15.09 -7.28 9.36
C GLU A 74 -13.91 -6.76 8.53
N ALA A 75 -12.81 -6.43 9.19
CA ALA A 75 -11.53 -6.09 8.58
C ALA A 75 -10.51 -7.20 8.85
N SER A 76 -9.34 -7.10 8.24
CA SER A 76 -8.25 -8.06 8.45
C SER A 76 -6.87 -7.42 8.38
N PHE A 77 -5.92 -8.10 9.03
CA PHE A 77 -4.50 -7.80 8.94
C PHE A 77 -3.70 -9.11 8.85
N GLY A 78 -2.48 -9.05 8.34
CA GLY A 78 -1.58 -10.20 8.26
C GLY A 78 -0.63 -10.26 9.45
N LEU A 79 -0.38 -11.45 9.97
CA LEU A 79 0.76 -11.75 10.83
C LEU A 79 1.78 -12.54 9.98
N LEU A 80 2.99 -12.02 9.85
CA LEU A 80 4.03 -12.67 9.04
C LEU A 80 4.56 -13.93 9.74
N GLY A 81 5.23 -14.80 8.98
CA GLY A 81 5.74 -16.09 9.48
C GLY A 81 6.79 -15.98 10.60
N ASP A 82 7.34 -14.79 10.85
CA ASP A 82 8.21 -14.51 12.00
C ASP A 82 7.45 -14.43 13.34
N GLY A 83 6.11 -14.32 13.29
CA GLY A 83 5.22 -14.15 14.43
C GLY A 83 5.39 -12.82 15.19
N LYS A 84 6.15 -11.87 14.64
CA LYS A 84 6.54 -10.61 15.29
C LYS A 84 6.19 -9.37 14.48
N THR A 85 5.94 -9.55 13.18
CA THR A 85 5.59 -8.47 12.26
C THR A 85 4.13 -8.58 11.82
N ALA A 86 3.35 -7.52 12.00
CA ALA A 86 2.02 -7.39 11.42
C ALA A 86 2.05 -6.53 10.16
N VAL A 87 1.15 -6.82 9.21
CA VAL A 87 0.92 -6.02 8.00
C VAL A 87 -0.53 -5.61 7.96
N ILE A 88 -0.78 -4.30 7.91
CA ILE A 88 -2.11 -3.71 7.93
C ILE A 88 -2.31 -2.92 6.64
N GLU A 89 -3.39 -3.17 5.93
CA GLU A 89 -3.92 -2.24 4.94
C GLU A 89 -5.02 -1.41 5.59
N MET A 90 -4.80 -0.10 5.74
CA MET A 90 -5.78 0.78 6.38
C MET A 90 -7.13 0.73 5.68
N ALA A 91 -7.13 0.47 4.36
CA ALA A 91 -8.34 0.37 3.56
C ALA A 91 -9.28 -0.73 4.05
N SER A 92 -8.77 -1.81 4.65
CA SER A 92 -9.60 -2.90 5.19
C SER A 92 -10.56 -2.40 6.29
N ALA A 93 -10.16 -1.38 7.06
CA ALA A 93 -10.97 -0.79 8.13
C ALA A 93 -11.51 0.61 7.80
N SER A 94 -10.80 1.37 6.98
CA SER A 94 -11.02 2.81 6.75
C SER A 94 -11.01 3.19 5.26
N GLY A 95 -11.26 2.21 4.38
CA GLY A 95 -11.15 2.35 2.93
C GLY A 95 -12.38 2.92 2.24
N LEU A 96 -12.15 3.50 1.06
CA LEU A 96 -13.16 4.12 0.21
C LEU A 96 -14.20 3.13 -0.33
N HIS A 97 -13.84 1.83 -0.43
CA HIS A 97 -14.75 0.76 -0.86
C HIS A 97 -15.80 0.40 0.21
N LEU A 98 -15.57 0.77 1.48
CA LEU A 98 -16.53 0.57 2.57
C LEU A 98 -17.63 1.65 2.59
N VAL A 99 -17.51 2.67 1.73
CA VAL A 99 -18.43 3.82 1.70
C VAL A 99 -19.03 3.95 0.30
N LYS A 100 -20.36 3.79 0.22
CA LYS A 100 -21.10 4.01 -1.02
C LYS A 100 -20.88 5.44 -1.50
N LYS A 101 -20.88 5.63 -2.82
CA LYS A 101 -20.50 6.91 -3.45
C LYS A 101 -21.34 8.08 -2.94
N GLU A 102 -22.64 7.85 -2.74
CA GLU A 102 -23.63 8.80 -2.23
C GLU A 102 -23.44 9.16 -0.74
N ASP A 103 -22.81 8.29 0.04
CA ASP A 103 -22.60 8.47 1.50
C ASP A 103 -21.21 9.03 1.82
N ARG A 104 -20.39 9.30 0.80
CA ARG A 104 -19.02 9.81 0.96
C ARG A 104 -19.02 11.23 1.49
N ASN A 105 -18.59 11.38 2.75
CA ASN A 105 -18.45 12.68 3.39
C ASN A 105 -17.18 12.73 4.28
N PRO A 106 -16.07 13.32 3.80
CA PRO A 106 -14.80 13.30 4.51
C PRO A 106 -14.79 14.15 5.80
N LEU A 107 -15.83 14.98 6.02
CA LEU A 107 -16.01 15.69 7.30
C LEU A 107 -16.37 14.72 8.44
N LEU A 108 -16.99 13.58 8.13
CA LEU A 108 -17.54 12.63 9.11
C LEU A 108 -16.70 11.36 9.24
N THR A 109 -16.03 10.95 8.16
CA THR A 109 -15.34 9.66 8.10
C THR A 109 -14.15 9.56 9.04
N THR A 110 -14.01 8.45 9.77
CA THR A 110 -12.98 8.23 10.80
C THR A 110 -11.96 7.14 10.47
N THR A 111 -10.73 7.31 10.94
CA THR A 111 -9.67 6.30 10.94
C THR A 111 -9.70 5.37 12.17
N TYR A 112 -10.74 5.43 13.00
CA TYR A 112 -10.84 4.66 14.26
C TYR A 112 -10.60 3.16 14.08
N GLY A 113 -11.19 2.54 13.04
CA GLY A 113 -10.96 1.13 12.74
C GLY A 113 -9.51 0.78 12.42
N THR A 114 -8.75 1.69 11.81
CA THR A 114 -7.31 1.49 11.58
C THR A 114 -6.56 1.40 12.92
N GLY A 115 -6.89 2.26 13.89
CA GLY A 115 -6.34 2.17 15.25
C GLY A 115 -6.74 0.88 15.97
N MET A 116 -7.96 0.38 15.74
CA MET A 116 -8.39 -0.94 16.24
C MET A 116 -7.58 -2.09 15.64
N LEU A 117 -7.23 -2.03 14.35
CA LEU A 117 -6.34 -3.02 13.73
C LEU A 117 -4.94 -2.99 14.35
N ILE A 118 -4.37 -1.80 14.57
CA ILE A 118 -3.08 -1.65 15.26
C ILE A 118 -3.16 -2.27 16.66
N LYS A 119 -4.22 -1.99 17.42
CA LYS A 119 -4.43 -2.57 18.75
C LYS A 119 -4.55 -4.10 18.70
N ALA A 120 -5.32 -4.63 17.75
CA ALA A 120 -5.45 -6.08 17.58
C ALA A 120 -4.13 -6.75 17.20
N ALA A 121 -3.29 -6.08 16.40
CA ALA A 121 -1.94 -6.54 16.10
C ALA A 121 -1.06 -6.55 17.36
N LEU A 122 -1.11 -5.49 18.17
CA LEU A 122 -0.41 -5.44 19.47
C LEU A 122 -0.86 -6.56 20.43
N ASP A 123 -2.13 -6.96 20.39
CA ASP A 123 -2.66 -8.08 21.18
C ASP A 123 -2.11 -9.44 20.73
N ARG A 124 -1.52 -9.52 19.53
CA ARG A 124 -0.73 -10.68 19.06
C ARG A 124 0.74 -10.62 19.48
N GLY A 125 1.16 -9.60 20.22
CA GLY A 125 2.53 -9.46 20.72
C GLY A 125 3.54 -9.02 19.67
N VAL A 126 3.08 -8.41 18.57
CA VAL A 126 3.98 -7.88 17.53
C VAL A 126 4.77 -6.69 18.06
N ASN A 127 5.99 -6.54 17.55
CA ASN A 127 6.85 -5.39 17.83
C ASN A 127 7.19 -4.59 16.56
N HIS A 128 6.70 -5.04 15.41
CA HIS A 128 6.84 -4.37 14.13
C HIS A 128 5.50 -4.36 13.39
N ILE A 129 5.10 -3.21 12.87
CA ILE A 129 3.93 -3.08 12.00
C ILE A 129 4.31 -2.40 10.69
N LEU A 130 3.91 -3.02 9.59
CA LEU A 130 3.91 -2.45 8.25
C LEU A 130 2.50 -1.96 7.94
N ILE A 131 2.35 -0.70 7.52
CA ILE A 131 1.03 -0.14 7.23
C ILE A 131 0.98 0.40 5.81
N GLY A 132 0.14 -0.22 4.97
CA GLY A 132 -0.29 0.34 3.69
C GLY A 132 -1.42 1.34 3.91
N ILE A 133 -1.23 2.59 3.48
CA ILE A 133 -2.21 3.67 3.68
C ILE A 133 -2.96 4.08 2.40
N GLY A 134 -2.84 3.31 1.32
CA GLY A 134 -3.62 3.54 0.10
C GLY A 134 -5.14 3.39 0.31
N GLY A 135 -5.93 4.02 -0.57
CA GLY A 135 -7.38 3.73 -0.68
C GLY A 135 -8.27 4.28 0.44
N SER A 136 -7.82 5.25 1.24
CA SER A 136 -8.58 5.81 2.37
C SER A 136 -9.89 6.51 1.99
N ALA A 137 -10.94 6.36 2.81
CA ALA A 137 -12.16 7.19 2.76
C ALA A 137 -12.04 8.51 3.56
N THR A 138 -11.01 8.62 4.40
CA THR A 138 -10.97 9.56 5.53
C THR A 138 -10.19 10.84 5.23
N ASN A 139 -10.47 11.92 5.98
CA ASN A 139 -9.68 13.17 5.98
C ASN A 139 -9.58 13.77 7.39
N ASP A 140 -9.35 12.91 8.38
CA ASP A 140 -9.37 13.23 9.81
C ASP A 140 -7.96 13.35 10.43
N GLY A 141 -6.89 13.38 9.64
CA GLY A 141 -5.53 13.53 10.17
C GLY A 141 -5.00 12.34 10.98
N GLY A 142 -5.69 11.19 10.97
CA GLY A 142 -5.39 10.08 11.88
C GLY A 142 -5.91 10.29 13.31
N ALA A 143 -6.82 11.26 13.51
CA ALA A 143 -7.44 11.52 14.80
C ALA A 143 -8.21 10.30 15.34
N GLY A 144 -9.03 9.67 14.50
CA GLY A 144 -9.75 8.46 14.89
C GLY A 144 -8.80 7.33 15.29
N MET A 145 -7.74 7.12 14.52
CA MET A 145 -6.72 6.09 14.80
C MET A 145 -6.13 6.27 16.19
N ILE A 146 -5.70 7.50 16.55
CA ILE A 146 -5.06 7.70 17.85
C ILE A 146 -6.05 7.66 19.02
N GLN A 147 -7.31 8.06 18.79
CA GLN A 147 -8.40 7.86 19.76
C GLN A 147 -8.61 6.37 20.08
N ALA A 148 -8.64 5.51 19.06
CA ALA A 148 -8.76 4.06 19.25
C ALA A 148 -7.59 3.43 20.02
N LEU A 149 -6.43 4.09 20.00
CA LEU A 149 -5.21 3.68 20.71
C LEU A 149 -5.11 4.28 22.13
N GLY A 150 -6.11 5.05 22.56
CA GLY A 150 -6.24 5.54 23.94
C GLY A 150 -5.93 7.03 24.14
N ALA A 151 -5.54 7.76 23.10
CA ALA A 151 -5.43 9.22 23.22
C ALA A 151 -6.80 9.88 23.31
N LYS A 152 -6.86 11.03 23.99
CA LYS A 152 -8.04 11.88 24.02
C LYS A 152 -7.76 13.17 23.29
N LEU A 153 -8.60 13.48 22.31
CA LEU A 153 -8.62 14.74 21.59
C LEU A 153 -9.76 15.56 22.19
N LEU A 154 -9.43 16.64 22.90
CA LEU A 154 -10.38 17.38 23.74
C LEU A 154 -10.63 18.77 23.16
N ASP A 155 -11.88 19.24 23.27
CA ASP A 155 -12.22 20.64 23.03
C ASP A 155 -11.91 21.53 24.24
N SER A 156 -12.17 22.84 24.10
CA SER A 156 -11.93 23.84 25.15
C SER A 156 -12.78 23.64 26.41
N GLU A 157 -13.85 22.85 26.34
CA GLU A 157 -14.70 22.48 27.49
C GLU A 157 -14.24 21.17 28.15
N GLY A 158 -13.23 20.50 27.59
CA GLY A 158 -12.70 19.23 28.06
C GLY A 158 -13.49 18.01 27.58
N ASN A 159 -14.38 18.16 26.59
CA ASN A 159 -15.11 17.05 26.01
C ASN A 159 -14.31 16.40 24.89
N GLU A 160 -14.43 15.07 24.74
CA GLU A 160 -13.81 14.36 23.62
C GLU A 160 -14.45 14.73 22.29
N LEU A 161 -13.61 14.99 21.27
CA LEU A 161 -14.07 15.32 19.93
C LEU A 161 -14.77 14.10 19.29
N PRO A 162 -15.87 14.34 18.55
CA PRO A 162 -16.48 13.30 17.75
C PRO A 162 -15.58 12.94 16.55
N PHE A 163 -15.97 11.87 15.86
CA PHE A 163 -15.30 11.39 14.66
C PHE A 163 -15.29 12.38 13.49
N GLY A 164 -14.26 12.24 12.65
CA GLY A 164 -14.17 12.90 11.35
C GLY A 164 -13.37 14.21 11.34
N GLY A 165 -12.91 14.60 10.15
CA GLY A 165 -12.10 15.81 9.96
C GLY A 165 -12.85 17.13 10.22
N GLY A 166 -14.18 17.11 10.22
CA GLY A 166 -15.02 18.28 10.46
C GLY A 166 -14.91 18.81 11.90
N ALA A 167 -14.63 17.94 12.87
CA ALA A 167 -14.56 18.30 14.29
C ALA A 167 -13.22 18.92 14.70
N LEU A 168 -12.17 18.75 13.89
CA LEU A 168 -10.80 19.10 14.28
C LEU A 168 -10.58 20.60 14.55
N HIS A 169 -11.42 21.50 14.02
CA HIS A 169 -11.36 22.93 14.36
C HIS A 169 -11.59 23.22 15.85
N LYS A 170 -12.22 22.31 16.59
CA LYS A 170 -12.50 22.46 18.02
C LYS A 170 -11.39 21.93 18.91
N LEU A 171 -10.36 21.29 18.34
CA LEU A 171 -9.30 20.66 19.13
C LEU A 171 -8.56 21.72 19.95
N ASP A 172 -8.57 21.59 21.26
CA ASP A 172 -7.84 22.48 22.17
C ASP A 172 -6.64 21.74 22.78
N LYS A 173 -6.82 20.47 23.16
CA LYS A 173 -5.80 19.69 23.87
C LYS A 173 -5.74 18.25 23.38
N ILE A 174 -4.52 17.73 23.27
CA ILE A 174 -4.26 16.30 23.07
C ILE A 174 -3.72 15.71 24.38
N ASP A 175 -4.42 14.73 24.93
CA ASP A 175 -4.01 13.98 26.12
C ASP A 175 -3.58 12.56 25.73
N LEU A 176 -2.31 12.24 25.96
CA LEU A 176 -1.70 10.94 25.66
C LEU A 176 -1.50 10.04 26.89
N SER A 177 -2.02 10.43 28.06
CA SER A 177 -1.80 9.72 29.32
C SER A 177 -2.34 8.28 29.34
N ALA A 178 -3.38 8.02 28.54
CA ALA A 178 -4.01 6.70 28.39
C ALA A 178 -3.62 5.99 27.08
N LEU A 179 -2.62 6.51 26.35
CA LEU A 179 -2.12 5.88 25.13
C LEU A 179 -1.54 4.48 25.44
N ASP A 180 -1.80 3.49 24.59
CA ASP A 180 -1.31 2.12 24.77
C ASP A 180 0.22 2.09 24.93
N ALA A 181 0.68 1.68 26.11
CA ALA A 181 2.10 1.73 26.47
C ALA A 181 3.00 0.87 25.55
N ARG A 182 2.43 -0.15 24.87
CA ARG A 182 3.17 -1.01 23.94
C ARG A 182 3.68 -0.24 22.71
N LEU A 183 3.04 0.89 22.37
CA LEU A 183 3.40 1.73 21.24
C LEU A 183 4.81 2.34 21.37
N GLN A 184 5.34 2.50 22.59
CA GLN A 184 6.66 3.10 22.80
C GLN A 184 7.81 2.28 22.21
N ASN A 185 7.66 0.95 22.16
CA ASN A 185 8.68 0.03 21.63
C ASN A 185 8.29 -0.55 20.27
N LEU A 186 7.18 -0.07 19.69
CA LEU A 186 6.67 -0.55 18.42
C LEU A 186 7.41 0.13 17.28
N LYS A 187 8.02 -0.65 16.39
CA LYS A 187 8.49 -0.13 15.11
C LYS A 187 7.31 -0.05 14.14
N ILE A 188 7.13 1.08 13.47
CA ILE A 188 6.11 1.23 12.43
C ILE A 188 6.77 1.74 11.15
N GLU A 189 6.65 0.97 10.06
CA GLU A 189 7.02 1.39 8.70
C GLU A 189 5.73 1.57 7.88
N VAL A 190 5.60 2.68 7.17
CA VAL A 190 4.40 3.05 6.41
C VAL A 190 4.74 3.08 4.93
N ALA A 191 4.01 2.31 4.13
CA ALA A 191 4.11 2.36 2.68
C ALA A 191 3.41 3.62 2.16
N CYS A 192 4.19 4.57 1.64
CA CYS A 192 3.72 5.86 1.18
C CYS A 192 4.50 6.33 -0.05
N ASP A 193 3.86 6.27 -1.23
CA ASP A 193 4.48 6.67 -2.50
C ASP A 193 4.11 8.09 -2.95
N VAL A 194 3.46 8.86 -2.07
CA VAL A 194 3.13 10.27 -2.30
C VAL A 194 3.92 11.18 -1.37
N THR A 195 4.30 12.35 -1.86
CA THR A 195 5.07 13.35 -1.11
C THR A 195 4.25 14.54 -0.63
N ASN A 196 2.93 14.51 -0.86
CA ASN A 196 2.01 15.58 -0.47
C ASN A 196 2.11 15.92 1.03
N PRO A 197 2.27 17.21 1.40
CA PRO A 197 2.26 17.64 2.79
C PRO A 197 0.85 17.49 3.40
N LEU A 198 0.71 17.75 4.71
CA LEU A 198 -0.59 17.65 5.37
C LEU A 198 -1.57 18.71 4.86
N VAL A 199 -1.09 19.95 4.69
CA VAL A 199 -1.93 21.14 4.41
C VAL A 199 -1.45 21.96 3.21
N GLY A 200 -2.31 22.85 2.72
CA GLY A 200 -2.08 23.77 1.62
C GLY A 200 -2.53 23.24 0.27
N GLU A 201 -2.22 23.95 -0.81
CA GLU A 201 -2.72 23.63 -2.16
C GLU A 201 -2.35 22.23 -2.66
N ASN A 202 -1.21 21.70 -2.21
CA ASN A 202 -0.77 20.33 -2.49
C ASN A 202 -1.04 19.37 -1.32
N GLY A 203 -1.81 19.79 -0.33
CA GLY A 203 -2.10 19.08 0.91
C GLY A 203 -3.16 18.00 0.77
N ALA A 204 -3.44 17.33 1.89
CA ALA A 204 -4.35 16.17 1.93
C ALA A 204 -5.75 16.50 1.38
N SER A 205 -6.34 17.59 1.86
CA SER A 205 -7.70 18.00 1.53
C SER A 205 -7.83 18.42 0.07
N HIS A 206 -6.91 19.23 -0.45
CA HIS A 206 -6.97 19.73 -1.82
C HIS A 206 -6.75 18.64 -2.85
N VAL A 207 -5.76 17.75 -2.64
CA VAL A 207 -5.36 16.76 -3.64
C VAL A 207 -6.24 15.52 -3.58
N PHE A 208 -6.56 15.02 -2.38
CA PHE A 208 -7.24 13.74 -2.20
C PHE A 208 -8.66 13.86 -1.64
N GLY A 209 -9.09 15.03 -1.17
CA GLY A 209 -10.47 15.27 -0.70
C GLY A 209 -11.54 15.03 -1.77
N PRO A 210 -11.41 15.54 -3.02
CA PRO A 210 -12.45 15.42 -4.03
C PRO A 210 -12.86 13.98 -4.37
N GLN A 211 -11.89 13.06 -4.50
CA GLN A 211 -12.19 11.64 -4.74
C GLN A 211 -12.91 10.94 -3.57
N LYS A 212 -12.82 11.52 -2.37
CA LYS A 212 -13.49 11.09 -1.14
C LYS A 212 -14.84 11.77 -0.91
N GLY A 213 -15.32 12.57 -1.88
CA GLY A 213 -16.62 13.26 -1.81
C GLY A 213 -16.57 14.69 -1.27
N ALA A 214 -15.39 15.29 -1.08
CA ALA A 214 -15.30 16.69 -0.66
C ALA A 214 -15.75 17.64 -1.77
N THR A 215 -16.68 18.55 -1.47
CA THR A 215 -16.95 19.72 -2.31
C THR A 215 -15.82 20.76 -2.14
N PRO A 216 -15.69 21.75 -3.04
CA PRO A 216 -14.71 22.83 -2.87
C PRO A 216 -14.76 23.51 -1.49
N GLU A 217 -15.95 23.72 -0.94
CA GLU A 217 -16.14 24.32 0.40
C GLU A 217 -15.70 23.38 1.52
N MET A 218 -15.93 22.07 1.36
CA MET A 218 -15.43 21.06 2.30
C MET A 218 -13.92 21.00 2.28
N VAL A 219 -13.29 21.10 1.10
CA VAL A 219 -11.82 21.12 0.96
C VAL A 219 -11.22 22.26 1.77
N GLU A 220 -11.72 23.48 1.61
CA GLU A 220 -11.27 24.66 2.36
C GLU A 220 -11.47 24.50 3.87
N THR A 221 -12.60 23.91 4.28
CA THR A 221 -12.88 23.64 5.70
C THR A 221 -11.90 22.61 6.25
N LEU A 222 -11.70 21.50 5.55
CA LEU A 222 -10.81 20.42 5.97
C LEU A 222 -9.35 20.87 6.02
N ASP A 223 -8.87 21.68 5.06
CA ASP A 223 -7.50 22.20 5.08
C ASP A 223 -7.24 23.13 6.28
N LYS A 224 -8.19 24.03 6.59
CA LYS A 224 -8.13 24.86 7.80
C LYS A 224 -8.13 24.03 9.08
N ASN A 225 -8.98 23.01 9.13
CA ASN A 225 -9.08 22.10 10.25
C ASN A 225 -7.78 21.31 10.46
N LEU A 226 -7.16 20.81 9.38
CA LEU A 226 -5.87 20.13 9.45
C LEU A 226 -4.72 21.09 9.78
N THR A 227 -4.80 22.36 9.38
CA THR A 227 -3.83 23.39 9.76
C THR A 227 -3.88 23.65 11.26
N HIS A 228 -5.08 23.78 11.81
CA HIS A 228 -5.29 23.89 13.26
C HIS A 228 -4.79 22.65 14.00
N TYR A 229 -5.17 21.47 13.51
CA TYR A 229 -4.71 20.18 14.05
C TYR A 229 -3.18 20.08 14.13
N ALA A 230 -2.49 20.46 13.04
CA ALA A 230 -1.04 20.47 12.99
C ALA A 230 -0.40 21.44 13.99
N ALA A 231 -1.02 22.60 14.22
CA ALA A 231 -0.56 23.57 15.20
C ALA A 231 -0.64 23.00 16.63
N VAL A 232 -1.77 22.38 16.99
CA VAL A 232 -1.95 21.74 18.31
C VAL A 232 -0.99 20.57 18.50
N ILE A 233 -0.74 19.76 17.46
CA ILE A 233 0.28 18.70 17.49
C ILE A 233 1.66 19.29 17.78
N LYS A 234 2.02 20.38 17.10
CA LYS A 234 3.33 21.04 17.27
C LYS A 234 3.49 21.58 18.68
N GLU A 235 2.45 22.20 19.24
CA GLU A 235 2.45 22.69 20.62
C GLU A 235 2.58 21.54 21.63
N THR A 236 1.83 20.46 21.45
CA THR A 236 1.77 19.36 22.41
C THR A 236 3.01 18.46 22.36
N LEU A 237 3.52 18.15 21.16
CA LEU A 237 4.57 17.15 20.94
C LEU A 237 5.91 17.75 20.48
N GLY A 238 5.96 19.05 20.18
CA GLY A 238 7.15 19.70 19.60
C GLY A 238 7.44 19.28 18.15
N LYS A 239 6.50 18.62 17.47
CA LYS A 239 6.67 18.08 16.11
C LYS A 239 5.96 18.91 15.07
N ASP A 240 6.71 19.49 14.13
CA ASP A 240 6.15 20.22 13.00
C ASP A 240 5.92 19.31 11.79
N ILE A 241 4.71 18.73 11.70
CA ILE A 241 4.32 17.75 10.67
C ILE A 241 3.59 18.37 9.47
N ALA A 242 3.25 19.66 9.53
CA ALA A 242 2.36 20.30 8.55
C ALA A 242 2.87 20.20 7.10
N LYS A 243 4.19 20.31 6.93
CA LYS A 243 4.87 20.33 5.62
C LYS A 243 5.78 19.13 5.36
N VAL A 244 5.75 18.12 6.24
CA VAL A 244 6.58 16.93 6.07
C VAL A 244 6.10 16.16 4.83
N PRO A 245 6.99 15.76 3.90
CA PRO A 245 6.60 14.97 2.74
C PRO A 245 5.87 13.69 3.13
N GLY A 246 4.73 13.43 2.50
CA GLY A 246 3.88 12.27 2.77
C GLY A 246 2.96 12.42 3.98
N ALA A 247 3.04 13.51 4.74
CA ALA A 247 2.13 13.78 5.86
C ALA A 247 0.65 13.83 5.42
N GLY A 248 0.38 14.28 4.19
CA GLY A 248 -0.98 14.34 3.65
C GLY A 248 -1.54 13.01 3.15
N ALA A 249 -0.72 11.96 3.12
CA ALA A 249 -1.16 10.65 2.67
C ALA A 249 -2.35 10.16 3.51
N ALA A 250 -3.31 9.55 2.81
CA ALA A 250 -4.52 8.99 3.42
C ALA A 250 -5.35 10.01 4.25
N GLY A 251 -5.44 11.26 3.79
CA GLY A 251 -6.24 12.28 4.47
C GLY A 251 -5.59 12.79 5.76
N GLY A 252 -4.26 12.74 5.81
CA GLY A 252 -3.48 13.15 6.97
C GLY A 252 -3.16 12.04 7.97
N LEU A 253 -3.60 10.79 7.72
CA LEU A 253 -3.20 9.65 8.54
C LEU A 253 -1.68 9.46 8.57
N GLY A 254 -0.98 9.75 7.46
CA GLY A 254 0.49 9.77 7.44
C GLY A 254 1.07 10.72 8.51
N ALA A 255 0.50 11.91 8.67
CA ALA A 255 0.88 12.84 9.72
C ALA A 255 0.60 12.30 11.12
N GLY A 256 -0.56 11.67 11.35
CA GLY A 256 -0.89 11.04 12.63
C GLY A 256 0.09 9.92 13.00
N LEU A 257 0.42 9.05 12.04
CA LEU A 257 1.39 7.97 12.21
C LEU A 257 2.79 8.51 12.59
N MET A 258 3.27 9.57 11.93
CA MET A 258 4.55 10.22 12.27
C MET A 258 4.50 10.93 13.63
N ALA A 259 3.45 11.70 13.88
CA ALA A 259 3.34 12.55 15.06
C ALA A 259 3.21 11.73 16.34
N PHE A 260 2.30 10.75 16.37
CA PHE A 260 1.98 10.03 17.60
C PHE A 260 2.76 8.73 17.74
N LEU A 261 3.08 8.05 16.62
CA LEU A 261 3.64 6.70 16.65
C LEU A 261 5.08 6.63 16.12
N ASN A 262 5.72 7.77 15.82
CA ASN A 262 7.08 7.85 15.29
C ASN A 262 7.30 6.98 14.04
N ALA A 263 6.27 6.83 13.20
CA ALA A 263 6.34 5.93 12.07
C ALA A 263 7.27 6.46 10.96
N ASP A 264 7.99 5.55 10.31
CA ASP A 264 8.86 5.84 9.17
C ASP A 264 8.09 5.68 7.86
N LEU A 265 7.91 6.76 7.11
CA LEU A 265 7.37 6.68 5.75
C LEU A 265 8.46 6.19 4.79
N ARG A 266 8.16 5.13 4.05
CA ARG A 266 9.05 4.48 3.08
C ARG A 266 8.28 4.22 1.78
N SER A 267 9.01 4.04 0.68
CA SER A 267 8.37 3.55 -0.54
C SER A 267 7.82 2.14 -0.29
N GLY A 268 6.60 1.88 -0.76
CA GLY A 268 5.95 0.60 -0.51
C GLY A 268 6.71 -0.56 -1.16
N VAL A 269 7.22 -0.37 -2.39
CA VAL A 269 8.01 -1.41 -3.06
C VAL A 269 9.32 -1.73 -2.33
N GLU A 270 9.99 -0.73 -1.73
CA GLU A 270 11.22 -0.96 -0.95
C GLU A 270 10.94 -1.84 0.28
N LEU A 271 9.82 -1.59 0.96
CA LEU A 271 9.39 -2.43 2.08
C LEU A 271 9.12 -3.86 1.61
N VAL A 272 8.38 -4.03 0.52
CA VAL A 272 8.05 -5.38 0.02
C VAL A 272 9.31 -6.12 -0.43
N ILE A 273 10.25 -5.48 -1.12
CA ILE A 273 11.56 -6.07 -1.50
C ILE A 273 12.28 -6.63 -0.28
N LYS A 274 12.32 -5.87 0.81
CA LYS A 274 12.96 -6.27 2.07
C LYS A 274 12.27 -7.48 2.70
N PHE A 275 10.94 -7.48 2.80
CA PHE A 275 10.20 -8.55 3.49
C PHE A 275 10.02 -9.83 2.67
N THR A 276 10.23 -9.73 1.36
CA THR A 276 10.18 -10.89 0.46
C THR A 276 11.55 -11.51 0.23
N ASP A 277 12.61 -10.98 0.85
CA ASP A 277 14.01 -11.34 0.63
C ASP A 277 14.37 -11.37 -0.86
N LEU A 278 13.79 -10.45 -1.65
CA LEU A 278 13.94 -10.47 -3.10
C LEU A 278 15.41 -10.36 -3.51
N GLU A 279 16.17 -9.49 -2.85
CA GLU A 279 17.59 -9.25 -3.12
C GLU A 279 18.45 -10.52 -2.90
N GLU A 280 18.16 -11.30 -1.85
CA GLU A 280 18.86 -12.57 -1.60
C GLU A 280 18.53 -13.62 -2.67
N LYS A 281 17.26 -13.66 -3.11
CA LYS A 281 16.77 -14.59 -4.13
C LYS A 281 17.33 -14.30 -5.53
N MET A 282 17.89 -13.11 -5.77
CA MET A 282 18.55 -12.77 -7.04
C MET A 282 19.87 -13.53 -7.26
N GLN A 283 20.51 -14.06 -6.20
CA GLN A 283 21.82 -14.71 -6.34
C GLN A 283 21.77 -15.94 -7.25
N GLY A 284 22.63 -15.95 -8.27
CA GLY A 284 22.72 -17.04 -9.25
C GLY A 284 21.55 -17.14 -10.23
N THR A 285 20.67 -16.14 -10.28
CA THR A 285 19.52 -16.11 -11.17
C THR A 285 19.93 -15.73 -12.60
N ASP A 286 19.41 -16.46 -13.59
CA ASP A 286 19.67 -16.19 -15.00
C ASP A 286 18.73 -15.11 -15.56
N TYR A 287 17.45 -15.12 -15.15
CA TYR A 287 16.42 -14.20 -15.64
C TYR A 287 15.43 -13.82 -14.54
N VAL A 288 14.91 -12.60 -14.60
CA VAL A 288 13.82 -12.13 -13.74
C VAL A 288 12.59 -11.87 -14.59
N PHE A 289 11.46 -12.48 -14.24
CA PHE A 289 10.16 -12.15 -14.80
C PHE A 289 9.37 -11.36 -13.77
N THR A 290 8.85 -10.21 -14.15
CA THR A 290 7.99 -9.35 -13.32
C THR A 290 6.78 -8.90 -14.13
N GLY A 291 5.87 -8.15 -13.53
CA GLY A 291 4.72 -7.62 -14.26
C GLY A 291 3.70 -6.97 -13.37
N GLU A 292 2.77 -6.24 -13.99
CA GLU A 292 1.59 -5.65 -13.34
C GLU A 292 0.48 -5.43 -14.37
N GLY A 293 -0.73 -5.11 -13.90
CA GLY A 293 -1.90 -4.90 -14.76
C GLY A 293 -1.71 -3.82 -15.83
N SER A 294 -1.02 -2.72 -15.52
CA SER A 294 -0.70 -1.66 -16.48
C SER A 294 0.69 -1.10 -16.22
N ILE A 295 1.57 -1.19 -17.22
CA ILE A 295 2.93 -0.63 -17.17
C ILE A 295 2.98 0.61 -18.05
N ASP A 296 3.39 1.74 -17.47
CA ASP A 296 3.52 3.03 -18.15
C ASP A 296 4.61 3.89 -17.48
N PHE A 297 4.76 5.14 -17.91
CA PHE A 297 5.77 6.04 -17.33
C PHE A 297 5.63 6.27 -15.82
N GLN A 298 4.46 6.03 -15.20
CA GLN A 298 4.27 6.18 -13.76
C GLN A 298 4.85 4.99 -12.98
N THR A 299 5.16 3.87 -13.64
CA THR A 299 5.78 2.71 -13.00
C THR A 299 7.14 3.06 -12.39
N ILE A 300 7.86 4.06 -12.93
CA ILE A 300 9.12 4.56 -12.33
C ILE A 300 8.93 5.20 -10.95
N CYS A 301 7.71 5.62 -10.62
CA CYS A 301 7.38 6.32 -9.38
C CYS A 301 7.21 5.34 -8.20
N GLY A 302 7.98 4.24 -8.17
CA GLY A 302 8.00 3.31 -7.05
C GLY A 302 7.06 2.11 -7.17
N LYS A 303 6.60 1.74 -8.36
CA LYS A 303 5.82 0.51 -8.54
C LYS A 303 6.67 -0.75 -8.59
N THR A 304 6.02 -1.91 -8.45
CA THR A 304 6.64 -3.23 -8.43
C THR A 304 7.64 -3.50 -9.56
N PRO A 305 7.32 -3.36 -10.87
CA PRO A 305 8.30 -3.67 -11.93
C PRO A 305 9.58 -2.81 -11.84
N TYR A 306 9.46 -1.56 -11.39
CA TYR A 306 10.60 -0.68 -11.19
C TYR A 306 11.47 -1.14 -10.00
N GLY A 307 10.88 -1.46 -8.85
CA GLY A 307 11.63 -1.96 -7.70
C GLY A 307 12.32 -3.30 -7.97
N VAL A 308 11.64 -4.21 -8.69
CA VAL A 308 12.22 -5.50 -9.08
C VAL A 308 13.37 -5.31 -10.06
N SER A 309 13.21 -4.46 -11.08
CA SER A 309 14.25 -4.25 -12.09
C SER A 309 15.48 -3.54 -11.54
N THR A 310 15.30 -2.53 -10.69
CA THR A 310 16.42 -1.86 -10.01
C THR A 310 17.18 -2.80 -9.08
N THR A 311 16.48 -3.72 -8.40
CA THR A 311 17.11 -4.78 -7.58
C THR A 311 17.91 -5.74 -8.46
N ALA A 312 17.33 -6.26 -9.54
CA ALA A 312 17.99 -7.18 -10.46
C ALA A 312 19.20 -6.55 -11.17
N LYS A 313 19.14 -5.25 -11.49
CA LYS A 313 20.22 -4.49 -12.12
C LYS A 313 21.51 -4.50 -11.29
N LYS A 314 21.42 -4.52 -9.95
CA LYS A 314 22.59 -4.65 -9.04
C LYS A 314 23.41 -5.92 -9.31
N PHE A 315 22.77 -6.97 -9.81
CA PHE A 315 23.37 -8.26 -10.11
C PHE A 315 23.62 -8.49 -11.61
N GLY A 316 23.27 -7.50 -12.46
CA GLY A 316 23.39 -7.63 -13.92
C GLY A 316 22.43 -8.65 -14.53
N ILE A 317 21.31 -8.97 -13.86
CA ILE A 317 20.37 -9.98 -14.31
C ILE A 317 19.37 -9.36 -15.29
N PRO A 318 19.12 -9.98 -16.46
CA PRO A 318 18.12 -9.49 -17.40
C PRO A 318 16.69 -9.62 -16.86
N VAL A 319 15.90 -8.55 -17.04
CA VAL A 319 14.51 -8.44 -16.55
C VAL A 319 13.53 -8.36 -17.71
N ILE A 320 12.51 -9.22 -17.69
CA ILE A 320 11.41 -9.22 -18.65
C ILE A 320 10.12 -8.89 -17.90
N ALA A 321 9.50 -7.76 -18.24
CA ALA A 321 8.27 -7.29 -17.62
C ALA A 321 7.05 -7.69 -18.47
N PHE A 322 6.04 -8.26 -17.84
CA PHE A 322 4.78 -8.62 -18.47
C PHE A 322 3.69 -7.62 -18.07
N ALA A 323 2.97 -7.07 -19.04
CA ALA A 323 1.96 -6.05 -18.82
C ALA A 323 0.58 -6.53 -19.29
N GLY A 324 -0.46 -6.30 -18.47
CA GLY A 324 -1.85 -6.44 -18.91
C GLY A 324 -2.17 -5.42 -20.00
N ARG A 325 -1.73 -4.18 -19.77
CA ARG A 325 -1.74 -3.06 -20.70
C ARG A 325 -0.37 -2.39 -20.72
N ILE A 326 0.16 -2.13 -21.92
CA ILE A 326 1.31 -1.26 -22.10
C ILE A 326 0.76 0.15 -22.37
N GLY A 327 1.07 1.09 -21.48
CA GLY A 327 0.63 2.48 -21.57
C GLY A 327 1.69 3.41 -22.17
N ASP A 328 1.44 4.71 -22.00
CA ASP A 328 2.24 5.75 -22.63
C ASP A 328 3.65 5.85 -22.05
N ARG A 329 4.61 6.19 -22.92
CA ARG A 329 6.01 6.45 -22.58
C ARG A 329 6.66 5.35 -21.74
N VAL A 330 6.30 4.11 -22.00
CA VAL A 330 6.79 2.94 -21.25
C VAL A 330 8.30 2.72 -21.41
N GLU A 331 8.87 3.22 -22.51
CA GLU A 331 10.27 3.08 -22.89
C GLU A 331 11.26 3.67 -21.87
N VAL A 332 10.81 4.60 -21.02
CA VAL A 332 11.63 5.17 -19.93
C VAL A 332 12.13 4.07 -18.98
N LEU A 333 11.39 2.96 -18.84
CA LEU A 333 11.75 1.85 -17.96
C LEU A 333 13.00 1.08 -18.43
N TYR A 334 13.36 1.17 -19.72
CA TYR A 334 14.55 0.50 -20.24
C TYR A 334 15.83 1.05 -19.60
N ASP A 335 15.87 2.34 -19.30
CA ASP A 335 17.01 2.98 -18.60
C ASP A 335 17.14 2.49 -17.14
N HIS A 336 16.05 1.97 -16.58
CA HIS A 336 15.95 1.52 -15.19
C HIS A 336 16.13 0.00 -15.00
N GLY A 337 16.59 -0.71 -16.02
CA GLY A 337 17.00 -2.11 -15.91
C GLY A 337 15.96 -3.12 -16.36
N ILE A 338 14.81 -2.69 -16.89
CA ILE A 338 13.94 -3.57 -17.67
C ILE A 338 14.59 -3.78 -19.04
N ASN A 339 14.71 -5.02 -19.51
CA ASN A 339 15.31 -5.33 -20.81
C ASN A 339 14.25 -5.55 -21.90
N SER A 340 13.04 -5.97 -21.52
CA SER A 340 11.94 -6.17 -22.46
C SER A 340 10.60 -6.03 -21.75
N ILE A 341 9.61 -5.43 -22.42
CA ILE A 341 8.23 -5.31 -21.94
C ILE A 341 7.30 -6.04 -22.90
N ILE A 342 6.50 -6.96 -22.37
CA ILE A 342 5.67 -7.89 -23.14
C ILE A 342 4.21 -7.74 -22.73
N GLY A 343 3.34 -7.40 -23.69
CA GLY A 343 1.90 -7.43 -23.47
C GLY A 343 1.38 -8.87 -23.42
N ILE A 344 0.55 -9.21 -22.42
CA ILE A 344 0.06 -10.59 -22.25
C ILE A 344 -1.13 -10.92 -23.17
N LEU A 345 -1.82 -9.91 -23.70
CA LEU A 345 -3.04 -10.10 -24.49
C LEU A 345 -2.77 -10.89 -25.79
N PRO A 346 -3.70 -11.76 -26.22
CA PRO A 346 -3.56 -12.54 -27.44
C PRO A 346 -3.92 -11.74 -28.70
N GLY A 347 -4.55 -10.58 -28.54
CA GLY A 347 -5.06 -9.73 -29.61
C GLY A 347 -6.06 -8.73 -29.04
N ALA A 348 -6.84 -8.08 -29.92
CA ALA A 348 -7.95 -7.23 -29.50
C ALA A 348 -9.07 -8.10 -28.91
N VAL A 349 -9.42 -7.83 -27.65
CA VAL A 349 -10.49 -8.49 -26.90
C VAL A 349 -11.16 -7.48 -25.99
N ASP A 350 -12.42 -7.74 -25.62
CA ASP A 350 -13.12 -6.92 -24.63
C ASP A 350 -12.44 -7.02 -23.25
N LEU A 351 -12.52 -5.94 -22.47
CA LEU A 351 -11.83 -5.85 -21.17
C LEU A 351 -12.26 -6.97 -20.22
N ASP A 352 -13.56 -7.27 -20.12
CA ASP A 352 -14.06 -8.32 -19.23
C ASP A 352 -13.46 -9.69 -19.58
N ILE A 353 -13.33 -9.98 -20.88
CA ILE A 353 -12.72 -11.22 -21.37
C ILE A 353 -11.21 -11.21 -21.07
N ALA A 354 -10.54 -10.07 -21.27
CA ALA A 354 -9.12 -9.91 -20.96
C ALA A 354 -8.81 -10.18 -19.49
N LEU A 355 -9.61 -9.61 -18.58
CA LEU A 355 -9.48 -9.78 -17.14
C LEU A 355 -9.74 -11.24 -16.73
N GLN A 356 -10.81 -11.87 -17.23
CA GLN A 356 -11.13 -13.28 -16.95
C GLN A 356 -10.07 -14.25 -17.47
N GLN A 357 -9.43 -13.95 -18.60
CA GLN A 357 -8.42 -14.81 -19.22
C GLN A 357 -6.98 -14.47 -18.80
N GLY A 358 -6.78 -13.54 -17.85
CA GLY A 358 -5.46 -13.04 -17.46
C GLY A 358 -4.44 -14.14 -17.16
N ILE A 359 -4.83 -15.15 -16.38
CA ILE A 359 -3.97 -16.29 -16.02
C ILE A 359 -3.51 -17.07 -17.26
N ALA A 360 -4.44 -17.41 -18.16
CA ALA A 360 -4.12 -18.16 -19.39
C ALA A 360 -3.24 -17.33 -20.34
N ASN A 361 -3.49 -16.02 -20.41
CA ASN A 361 -2.74 -15.07 -21.21
C ASN A 361 -1.30 -14.91 -20.69
N MET A 362 -1.12 -14.79 -19.37
CA MET A 362 0.19 -14.74 -18.73
C MET A 362 1.00 -16.02 -18.99
N GLU A 363 0.36 -17.18 -18.84
CA GLU A 363 1.00 -18.48 -19.09
C GLU A 363 1.49 -18.60 -20.54
N ARG A 364 0.64 -18.24 -21.52
CA ARG A 364 0.99 -18.24 -22.95
C ARG A 364 2.12 -17.26 -23.26
N ALA A 365 2.07 -16.04 -22.71
CA ALA A 365 3.11 -15.04 -22.93
C ALA A 365 4.46 -15.51 -22.37
N SER A 366 4.46 -16.06 -21.15
CA SER A 366 5.66 -16.59 -20.50
C SER A 366 6.24 -17.79 -21.26
N GLU A 367 5.39 -18.69 -21.76
CA GLU A 367 5.78 -19.80 -22.63
C GLU A 367 6.51 -19.31 -23.89
N ASN A 368 5.97 -18.29 -24.58
CA ASN A 368 6.59 -17.74 -25.77
C ASN A 368 7.97 -17.13 -25.51
N ILE A 369 8.12 -16.40 -24.39
CA ILE A 369 9.42 -15.88 -23.98
C ILE A 369 10.40 -17.01 -23.66
N ALA A 370 9.96 -18.05 -22.95
CA ALA A 370 10.80 -19.22 -22.68
C ALA A 370 11.27 -19.92 -23.98
N ARG A 371 10.43 -19.97 -25.03
CA ARG A 371 10.81 -20.47 -26.36
C ARG A 371 11.92 -19.65 -27.00
N ILE A 372 11.86 -18.32 -26.88
CA ILE A 372 12.91 -17.41 -27.38
C ILE A 372 14.21 -17.60 -26.60
N LEU A 373 14.15 -17.68 -25.27
CA LEU A 373 15.34 -17.90 -24.43
C LEU A 373 16.01 -19.26 -24.70
N LYS A 374 15.22 -20.29 -25.05
CA LYS A 374 15.74 -21.62 -25.40
C LYS A 374 16.57 -21.63 -26.68
N ILE A 375 16.22 -20.81 -27.67
CA ILE A 375 16.94 -20.74 -28.96
C ILE A 375 18.07 -19.71 -28.98
N SER A 376 18.09 -18.78 -28.02
CA SER A 376 19.14 -17.75 -27.90
C SER A 376 20.40 -18.27 -27.21
N LYS A 377 20.51 -19.59 -27.05
CA LYS A 377 21.63 -20.30 -26.45
C LYS A 377 22.44 -21.05 -27.51
#